data_AF-A0A838N1I8-F1
#
_entry.id   AF-A0A838N1I8-F1
#
_cell.length_a   1.000
_cell.length_b   1.000
_cell.length_c   1.000
_cell.angle_alpha   90.00
_cell.angle_beta   90.00
_cell.angle_gamma   90.00
#
_symmetry.space_group_name_H-M   'P 1'
#
loop_
_entity.id
_entity.type
_entity.pdbx_description
1 polymer ?
#
loop_
_entity_poly.entity_id
_entity_poly.type
_entity_poly.pdbx_seq_one_letter_code
_entity_poly.pdbx_strand_id
1 'polypeptide(L)'
;IRLNDTTNAFKAYRKTAIDGCRPLISPHFNLTVELPLKAIVRGYSWTVIPITWRNRKSGVAKLKLTEMGSRYLFICLYLWLEKYFSRGDYKRHDHI
;
A
#
# COMPACT_ATOMS: atom_id res chain seq x y z
N ILE A 1 0.69 17.32 2.95
CA ILE A 1 -0.56 16.90 2.27
C ILE A 1 -1.01 15.57 2.90
N ARG A 2 -2.26 15.46 3.35
CA ARG A 2 -2.77 14.24 3.99
C ARG A 2 -3.16 13.23 2.90
N LEU A 3 -2.82 11.96 3.11
CA LEU A 3 -3.17 10.86 2.21
C LEU A 3 -4.69 10.73 2.12
N ASN A 4 -5.25 10.92 0.94
CA ASN A 4 -6.71 10.98 0.74
C ASN A 4 -7.29 9.63 0.29
N ASP A 5 -6.51 8.81 -0.42
CA ASP A 5 -6.94 7.51 -0.92
C ASP A 5 -5.73 6.58 -1.15
N THR A 6 -5.69 5.47 -0.41
CA THR A 6 -4.67 4.41 -0.55
C THR A 6 -5.09 3.31 -1.51
N THR A 7 -6.33 3.28 -2.01
CA THR A 7 -6.81 2.22 -2.90
C THR A 7 -6.57 2.52 -4.38
N ASN A 8 -6.24 3.78 -4.70
CA ASN A 8 -5.89 4.19 -6.06
C ASN A 8 -4.60 3.51 -6.54
N ALA A 9 -4.55 3.15 -7.83
CA ALA A 9 -3.39 2.56 -8.49
C ALA A 9 -2.39 3.58 -9.06
N PHE A 10 -2.73 4.89 -9.10
CA PHE A 10 -1.83 5.96 -9.51
C PHE A 10 -0.74 6.21 -8.46
N LYS A 11 0.30 5.39 -8.50
CA LYS A 11 1.44 5.45 -7.59
C LYS A 11 2.73 5.14 -8.34
N ALA A 12 3.76 5.91 -8.06
CA ALA A 12 5.10 5.67 -8.57
C ALA A 12 6.00 5.21 -7.43
N TYR A 13 6.76 4.15 -7.67
CA TYR A 13 7.70 3.59 -6.70
C TYR A 13 9.10 3.51 -7.32
N ARG A 14 10.12 3.81 -6.51
CA ARG A 14 11.50 3.51 -6.88
C ARG A 14 11.71 2.00 -6.87
N LYS A 15 12.58 1.50 -7.75
CA LYS A 15 12.96 0.08 -7.78
C LYS A 15 13.43 -0.43 -6.41
N THR A 16 14.27 0.36 -5.74
CA THR A 16 14.78 0.04 -4.39
C THR A 16 13.67 -0.10 -3.35
N ALA A 17 12.60 0.69 -3.45
CA ALA A 17 11.45 0.58 -2.55
C ALA A 17 10.65 -0.70 -2.82
N ILE A 18 10.49 -1.09 -4.10
CA ILE A 18 9.82 -2.34 -4.46
C ILE A 18 10.63 -3.53 -3.93
N ASP A 19 11.94 -3.56 -4.20
CA ASP A 19 12.83 -4.63 -3.76
C ASP A 19 12.86 -4.73 -2.23
N GLY A 20 12.96 -3.59 -1.55
CA GLY A 20 12.94 -3.54 -0.09
C GLY A 20 11.57 -3.74 0.55
N CYS A 21 10.48 -3.87 -0.21
CA CYS A 21 9.15 -4.27 0.29
C CYS A 21 8.85 -5.76 0.07
N ARG A 22 9.75 -6.51 -0.59
CA ARG A 22 9.62 -7.96 -0.74
C ARG A 22 9.78 -8.67 0.61
N PRO A 23 9.16 -9.85 0.80
CA PRO A 23 8.23 -10.53 -0.12
C PRO A 23 6.84 -9.87 -0.14
N LEU A 24 6.16 -9.88 -1.29
CA LEU A 24 4.79 -9.38 -1.45
C LEU A 24 3.84 -10.58 -1.44
N ILE A 25 2.79 -10.51 -0.63
CA ILE A 25 1.89 -11.66 -0.40
C ILE A 25 0.58 -11.49 -1.17
N SER A 26 0.21 -10.25 -1.48
CA SER A 26 -1.09 -9.90 -2.06
C SER A 26 -1.24 -10.37 -3.51
N PRO A 27 -2.23 -11.23 -3.82
CA PRO A 27 -2.62 -11.48 -5.19
C PRO A 27 -3.49 -10.34 -5.74
N HIS A 28 -3.28 -9.98 -7.01
CA HIS A 28 -4.08 -9.02 -7.78
C HIS A 28 -4.10 -7.58 -7.20
N PHE A 29 -5.29 -6.97 -7.16
CA PHE A 29 -5.49 -5.55 -6.85
C PHE A 29 -5.13 -5.19 -5.40
N ASN A 30 -5.04 -6.17 -4.52
CA ASN A 30 -4.58 -6.03 -3.15
C ASN A 30 -3.14 -5.44 -3.04
N LEU A 31 -2.32 -5.60 -4.07
CA LEU A 31 -0.97 -5.04 -4.15
C LEU A 31 -0.98 -3.50 -4.03
N THR A 32 -2.03 -2.83 -4.50
CA THR A 32 -2.15 -1.36 -4.42
C THR A 32 -2.26 -0.86 -2.99
N VAL A 33 -2.66 -1.73 -2.05
CA VAL A 33 -2.79 -1.45 -0.62
C VAL A 33 -1.57 -1.98 0.14
N GLU A 34 -1.10 -3.19 -0.15
CA GLU A 34 0.06 -3.78 0.54
C GLU A 34 1.34 -2.98 0.33
N LEU A 35 1.68 -2.65 -0.92
CA LEU A 35 2.94 -1.99 -1.25
C LEU A 35 3.13 -0.61 -0.58
N PRO A 36 2.16 0.32 -0.61
CA PRO A 36 2.30 1.60 0.09
C PRO A 36 2.29 1.44 1.61
N LEU A 37 1.48 0.52 2.16
CA LEU A 37 1.49 0.29 3.60
C LEU A 37 2.84 -0.30 4.06
N LYS A 38 3.42 -1.27 3.33
CA LYS A 38 4.78 -1.76 3.58
C LYS A 38 5.82 -0.66 3.48
N ALA A 39 5.74 0.19 2.45
CA ALA A 39 6.67 1.31 2.30
C ALA A 39 6.62 2.24 3.53
N ILE A 40 5.42 2.52 4.06
CA ILE A 40 5.25 3.34 5.27
C ILE A 40 5.79 2.61 6.52
N VAL A 41 5.47 1.32 6.70
CA VAL A 41 5.92 0.53 7.86
C VAL A 41 7.45 0.38 7.89
N ARG A 42 8.08 0.18 6.72
CA ARG A 42 9.53 0.04 6.55
C ARG A 42 10.30 1.35 6.56
N GLY A 43 9.60 2.49 6.66
CA GLY A 43 10.21 3.80 6.84
C GLY A 43 10.67 4.49 5.54
N TYR A 44 10.13 4.12 4.39
CA TYR A 44 10.42 4.82 3.14
C TYR A 44 9.82 6.23 3.14
N SER A 45 10.54 7.18 2.53
CA SER A 45 9.98 8.49 2.25
C SER A 45 8.94 8.41 1.14
N TRP A 46 7.81 9.08 1.35
CA TRP A 46 6.72 9.16 0.39
C TRP A 46 6.19 10.59 0.35
N THR A 47 5.67 10.97 -0.82
CA THR A 47 5.04 12.28 -1.02
C THR A 47 3.71 12.09 -1.74
N VAL A 48 2.75 12.94 -1.42
CA VAL A 48 1.44 12.97 -2.09
C VAL A 48 1.44 14.14 -3.05
N ILE A 49 1.25 13.84 -4.33
CA ILE A 49 1.10 14.84 -5.38
C ILE A 49 -0.39 14.96 -5.66
N PRO A 50 -0.98 16.16 -5.58
CA PRO A 50 -2.39 16.35 -5.92
C PRO A 50 -2.56 16.10 -7.42
N ILE A 51 -3.38 15.12 -7.76
CA ILE A 51 -3.75 14.82 -9.15
C ILE A 51 -5.24 15.05 -9.33
N THR A 52 -5.64 15.69 -10.42
CA THR A 52 -7.03 15.88 -10.81
C THR A 52 -7.38 14.92 -11.94
N TRP A 53 -8.13 13.86 -11.63
CA TRP A 53 -8.62 12.92 -12.63
C TRP A 53 -10.14 13.03 -12.74
N ARG A 54 -10.65 13.28 -13.95
CA ARG A 54 -12.10 13.28 -14.23
C ARG A 54 -12.53 11.88 -14.67
N ASN A 55 -13.18 11.14 -13.77
CA ASN A 55 -13.77 9.83 -14.08
C ASN A 55 -14.99 9.95 -15.01
N ARG A 56 -15.34 8.87 -15.72
CA ARG A 56 -16.60 8.76 -16.48
C ARG A 56 -17.81 8.92 -15.54
N LYS A 57 -18.85 9.64 -15.99
CA LYS A 57 -20.07 9.97 -15.21
C LYS A 57 -21.07 8.81 -15.02
N SER A 58 -20.86 7.66 -15.68
CA SER A 58 -21.82 6.55 -15.69
C SER A 58 -21.13 5.20 -15.56
N GLY A 59 -21.57 4.41 -14.57
CA GLY A 59 -21.10 3.07 -14.28
C GLY A 59 -21.19 2.79 -12.79
N VAL A 60 -22.05 1.87 -12.38
CA VAL A 60 -22.10 1.41 -10.99
C VAL A 60 -20.72 0.87 -10.64
N ALA A 61 -20.10 1.38 -9.58
CA ALA A 61 -18.85 0.83 -9.09
C ALA A 61 -19.10 -0.66 -8.77
N LYS A 62 -18.58 -1.57 -9.60
CA LYS A 62 -18.55 -3.02 -9.33
C LYS A 62 -17.51 -3.33 -8.25
N LEU A 63 -17.47 -2.51 -7.20
CA LEU A 63 -16.70 -2.73 -5.99
C LEU A 63 -17.44 -3.81 -5.21
N LYS A 64 -17.13 -5.08 -5.51
CA LYS A 64 -17.46 -6.22 -4.66
C LYS A 64 -16.71 -6.10 -3.33
N LEU A 65 -17.15 -5.17 -2.48
CA LEU A 65 -16.55 -4.86 -1.19
C LEU A 65 -16.51 -6.08 -0.26
N THR A 66 -17.49 -6.98 -0.39
CA THR A 66 -17.59 -8.20 0.42
C THR A 66 -16.52 -9.24 0.06
N GLU A 67 -16.19 -9.39 -1.22
CA GLU A 67 -15.20 -10.39 -1.69
C GLU A 67 -13.76 -9.86 -1.58
N MET A 68 -13.55 -8.54 -1.75
CA MET A 68 -12.23 -7.91 -1.62
C MET A 68 -11.92 -7.41 -0.20
N GLY A 69 -12.94 -7.06 0.58
CA GLY A 69 -12.79 -6.49 1.93
C GLY A 69 -12.12 -7.42 2.91
N SER A 70 -12.43 -8.72 2.87
CA SER A 70 -11.76 -9.73 3.71
C SER A 70 -10.26 -9.86 3.39
N ARG A 71 -9.89 -9.77 2.11
CA ARG A 71 -8.48 -9.82 1.67
C ARG A 71 -7.74 -8.55 2.08
N TYR A 72 -8.36 -7.37 1.97
CA TYR A 72 -7.78 -6.13 2.48
C TYR A 72 -7.61 -6.16 3.99
N LEU A 73 -8.61 -6.65 4.73
CA LEU A 73 -8.53 -6.78 6.18
C LEU A 73 -7.38 -7.72 6.57
N PHE A 74 -7.23 -8.86 5.89
CA PHE A 74 -6.13 -9.78 6.11
C PHE A 74 -4.76 -9.10 5.93
N ILE A 75 -4.58 -8.33 4.86
CA ILE A 75 -3.33 -7.61 4.60
C ILE A 75 -3.09 -6.53 5.66
N CYS A 76 -4.12 -5.76 6.02
CA CYS A 76 -4.01 -4.75 7.07
C CYS A 76 -3.60 -5.37 8.41
N LEU A 77 -4.20 -6.50 8.79
CA LEU A 77 -3.84 -7.23 10.01
C LEU A 77 -2.43 -7.80 9.93
N TYR A 78 -2.05 -8.40 8.81
CA TYR A 78 -0.70 -8.91 8.58
C TYR A 78 0.35 -7.81 8.75
N LEU A 79 0.13 -6.64 8.12
CA LEU A 79 1.06 -5.52 8.21
C LEU A 79 1.07 -4.87 9.59
N TRP A 80 -0.07 -4.86 10.28
CA TRP A 80 -0.15 -4.39 11.67
C TRP A 80 0.65 -5.31 12.60
N LEU A 81 0.52 -6.63 12.42
CA LEU A 81 1.33 -7.63 13.13
C LEU A 81 2.82 -7.49 12.78
N GLU A 82 3.17 -7.37 11.50
CA GLU A 82 4.56 -7.12 11.06
C GLU A 82 5.11 -5.87 11.75
N LYS A 83 4.38 -4.74 11.74
CA LYS A 83 4.81 -3.51 12.41
C LYS A 83 5.02 -3.68 13.92
N TYR A 84 4.10 -4.35 14.60
CA TYR A 84 4.10 -4.43 16.06
C TYR A 84 5.09 -5.47 16.59
N PHE A 85 5.14 -6.64 15.95
CA PHE A 85 5.98 -7.76 16.39
C PHE A 85 7.38 -7.76 15.78
N SER A 86 7.58 -7.17 14.60
CA SER A 86 8.90 -7.14 13.98
C SER A 86 9.86 -6.12 14.62
N ARG A 87 9.42 -5.27 15.57
CA ARG A 87 10.25 -4.30 16.32
C ARG A 87 11.23 -3.44 15.48
N GLY A 88 11.04 -3.35 14.17
CA GLY A 88 11.93 -2.61 13.27
C GLY A 88 12.97 -3.45 12.52
N ASP A 89 12.93 -4.79 12.55
CA ASP A 89 13.87 -5.63 11.79
C ASP A 89 13.84 -5.34 10.28
N TYR A 90 12.66 -5.02 9.74
CA TYR A 90 12.49 -4.63 8.33
C TYR A 90 12.59 -3.12 8.08
N LYS A 91 12.86 -2.31 9.11
CA LYS A 91 13.20 -0.91 8.87
C LYS A 91 14.56 -0.87 8.21
N ARG A 92 14.65 -0.09 7.15
CA ARG A 92 15.91 0.18 6.48
C ARG A 92 16.88 0.77 7.52
N HIS A 93 17.92 0.02 7.86
CA HIS A 93 19.07 0.54 8.55
C HIS A 93 19.86 1.30 7.49
N ASP A 94 19.79 2.64 7.51
CA ASP A 94 20.71 3.47 6.75
C ASP A 94 22.10 3.25 7.34
N HIS A 95 22.81 2.23 6.85
CA HIS A 95 24.25 2.22 6.90
C HIS A 95 24.72 3.32 5.96
N ILE A 96 25.37 4.30 6.59
CA ILE A 96 26.04 5.49 6.06
C ILE A 96 26.80 5.21 4.77
#